data_AF-A0A6M3MC55-F1
#
_entry.id   AF-A0A6M3MC55-F1
#
_cell.length_a   1.000
_cell.length_b   1.000
_cell.length_c   1.000
_cell.angle_alpha   90.00
_cell.angle_beta   90.00
_cell.angle_gamma   90.00
#
_symmetry.space_group_name_H-M   'P 1'
#
loop_
_entity.id
_entity.type
_entity.pdbx_description
1 polymer ?
#
loop_
_entity_poly.entity_id
_entity_poly.type
_entity_poly.pdbx_seq_one_letter_code
_entity_poly.pdbx_strand_id
1 'polypeptide(L)'
;MIKHNALLVVGITLLAGCSTLQQVGSALDNMAANQRATAYASVEDKVLVDAFYVLTPEGAEQLTPTVTASNFEPYKLTANQLIMRRQELSASNMGEMHSLMARLSNDAENDGASVTFVNNARSRGNEVRVYRPAMTAFMNRLFAQPIKPLPQSAEWYDRDVSLVEYDPQGRPVALLLRAYQAQTSIGVNAYQYVQAITGAVPMRHFENNVSNRMLEDNQLRVLR
;
A
#
# COMPACT_ATOMS: atom_id res chain seq x y z
N MET A 1 -14.85 38.05 -3.93
CA MET A 1 -14.46 36.77 -4.58
C MET A 1 -14.31 35.72 -3.47
N ILE A 2 -15.41 35.04 -3.12
CA ILE A 2 -15.48 34.08 -2.00
C ILE A 2 -16.14 32.81 -2.57
N LYS A 3 -15.36 31.75 -2.77
CA LYS A 3 -15.89 30.44 -3.15
C LYS A 3 -16.56 29.83 -1.92
N HIS A 4 -17.88 29.64 -2.00
CA HIS A 4 -18.69 29.02 -0.96
C HIS A 4 -18.44 27.50 -0.95
N ASN A 5 -18.07 26.98 0.22
CA ASN A 5 -18.14 25.56 0.54
C ASN A 5 -19.62 25.16 0.59
N ALA A 6 -20.03 24.22 -0.27
CA ALA A 6 -21.35 23.61 -0.19
C ALA A 6 -21.34 22.56 0.94
N LEU A 7 -21.86 22.94 2.11
CA LEU A 7 -22.23 22.04 3.18
C LEU A 7 -23.63 21.48 2.86
N LEU A 8 -23.74 20.21 2.46
CA LEU A 8 -25.03 19.58 2.22
C LEU A 8 -25.61 19.09 3.55
N VAL A 9 -26.63 19.78 4.06
CA VAL A 9 -27.43 19.34 5.22
C VAL A 9 -28.56 18.46 4.69
N VAL A 10 -28.54 17.16 4.99
CA VAL A 10 -29.64 16.23 4.66
C VAL A 10 -30.61 16.20 5.84
N GLY A 11 -31.76 16.86 5.68
CA GLY A 11 -32.89 16.77 6.61
C GLY A 11 -33.61 15.42 6.48
N ILE A 12 -33.73 14.70 7.58
CA ILE A 12 -34.39 13.39 7.64
C ILE A 12 -35.89 13.62 7.90
N THR A 13 -36.73 13.43 6.86
CA THR A 13 -38.18 13.23 7.01
C THR A 13 -38.54 11.77 6.75
N LEU A 14 -39.17 11.16 7.76
CA LEU A 14 -39.19 9.73 8.07
C LEU A 14 -40.25 8.87 7.33
N LEU A 15 -40.72 9.24 6.13
CA LEU A 15 -41.87 8.55 5.49
C LEU A 15 -41.68 8.08 4.03
N ALA A 16 -40.46 8.07 3.48
CA ALA A 16 -40.15 7.56 2.13
C ALA A 16 -39.01 6.53 2.12
N GLY A 17 -39.07 5.57 3.05
CA GLY A 17 -37.92 4.86 3.59
C GLY A 17 -37.11 3.93 2.66
N CYS A 18 -37.63 3.43 1.54
CA CYS A 18 -36.89 2.46 0.72
C CYS A 18 -36.28 3.05 -0.56
N SER A 19 -37.05 3.84 -1.31
CA SER A 19 -36.57 4.50 -2.54
C SER A 19 -35.51 5.57 -2.26
N THR A 20 -35.67 6.32 -1.17
CA THR A 20 -34.70 7.34 -0.75
C THR A 20 -33.39 6.71 -0.30
N LEU A 21 -33.43 5.59 0.43
CA LEU A 21 -32.21 4.86 0.83
C LEU A 21 -31.48 4.25 -0.37
N GLN A 22 -32.22 3.74 -1.36
CA GLN A 22 -31.62 3.21 -2.59
C GLN A 22 -30.98 4.31 -3.45
N GLN A 23 -31.61 5.49 -3.51
CA GLN A 23 -31.03 6.66 -4.18
C GLN A 23 -29.78 7.18 -3.48
N VAL A 24 -29.78 7.24 -2.14
CA VAL A 24 -28.59 7.61 -1.36
C VAL A 24 -27.47 6.58 -1.55
N GLY A 25 -27.78 5.28 -1.50
CA GLY A 25 -26.80 4.21 -1.72
C GLY A 25 -26.13 4.31 -3.09
N SER A 26 -26.93 4.40 -4.16
CA SER A 26 -26.39 4.54 -5.53
C SER A 26 -25.60 5.83 -5.74
N ALA A 27 -25.97 6.94 -5.09
CA ALA A 27 -25.18 8.17 -5.14
C ALA A 27 -23.81 7.99 -4.45
N LEU A 28 -23.76 7.31 -3.30
CA LEU A 28 -22.51 7.00 -2.60
C LEU A 28 -21.62 6.06 -3.41
N ASP A 29 -22.18 5.03 -4.03
CA ASP A 29 -21.45 4.09 -4.88
C ASP A 29 -20.85 4.80 -6.10
N ASN A 30 -21.62 5.68 -6.75
CA ASN A 30 -21.16 6.49 -7.87
C ASN A 30 -20.05 7.47 -7.45
N MET A 31 -20.18 8.11 -6.30
CA MET A 31 -19.14 9.00 -5.76
C MET A 31 -17.85 8.22 -5.49
N ALA A 32 -17.95 7.04 -4.89
CA ALA A 32 -16.80 6.20 -4.62
C ALA A 32 -16.13 5.73 -5.94
N ALA A 33 -16.91 5.28 -6.91
CA ALA A 33 -16.40 4.89 -8.24
C ALA A 33 -15.68 6.05 -8.95
N ASN A 34 -16.24 7.26 -8.91
CA ASN A 34 -15.61 8.45 -9.48
C ASN A 34 -14.30 8.84 -8.79
N GLN A 35 -14.24 8.70 -7.46
CA GLN A 35 -13.01 8.94 -6.71
C GLN A 35 -11.92 7.95 -7.11
N ARG A 36 -12.27 6.66 -7.27
CA ARG A 36 -11.33 5.62 -7.71
C ARG A 36 -10.83 5.84 -9.13
N ALA A 37 -11.74 6.17 -10.07
CA ALA A 37 -11.37 6.51 -11.43
C ALA A 37 -10.45 7.73 -11.49
N THR A 38 -10.71 8.75 -10.66
CA THR A 38 -9.85 9.94 -10.56
C THR A 38 -8.46 9.59 -10.01
N ALA A 39 -8.40 8.80 -8.93
CA ALA A 39 -7.14 8.35 -8.35
C ALA A 39 -6.32 7.53 -9.35
N TYR A 40 -6.95 6.57 -10.02
CA TYR A 40 -6.33 5.76 -11.06
C TYR A 40 -5.86 6.59 -12.27
N ALA A 41 -6.67 7.55 -12.72
CA ALA A 41 -6.28 8.45 -13.81
C ALA A 41 -5.04 9.29 -13.44
N SER A 42 -4.89 9.67 -12.17
CA SER A 42 -3.78 10.47 -11.65
C SER A 42 -2.47 9.72 -11.42
N VAL A 43 -2.45 8.39 -11.58
CA VAL A 43 -1.26 7.56 -11.40
C VAL A 43 -0.17 7.97 -12.40
N GLU A 44 1.04 8.23 -11.89
CA GLU A 44 2.20 8.62 -12.68
C GLU A 44 2.80 7.42 -13.44
N ASP A 45 3.07 6.30 -12.75
CA ASP A 45 3.57 5.06 -13.34
C ASP A 45 2.45 4.04 -13.52
N LYS A 46 1.68 4.22 -14.60
CA LYS A 46 0.59 3.32 -15.00
C LYS A 46 1.07 1.89 -15.21
N VAL A 47 2.26 1.71 -15.81
CA VAL A 47 2.81 0.38 -16.11
C VAL A 47 3.00 -0.42 -14.83
N LEU A 48 3.61 0.19 -13.80
CA LEU A 48 3.76 -0.45 -12.50
C LEU A 48 2.41 -0.73 -11.85
N VAL A 49 1.49 0.25 -11.78
CA VAL A 49 0.20 0.05 -11.11
C VAL A 49 -0.64 -1.03 -11.80
N ASP A 50 -0.68 -1.05 -13.14
CA ASP A 50 -1.45 -2.03 -13.92
C ASP A 50 -0.94 -3.47 -13.73
N ALA A 51 0.32 -3.66 -13.30
CA ALA A 51 0.83 -4.98 -12.95
C ALA A 51 0.16 -5.55 -11.67
N PHE A 52 -0.29 -4.69 -10.76
CA PHE A 52 -0.91 -5.07 -9.50
C PHE A 52 -2.42 -4.92 -9.50
N TYR A 53 -2.95 -3.94 -10.23
CA TYR A 53 -4.24 -3.35 -9.99
C TYR A 53 -5.06 -3.25 -11.28
N VAL A 54 -6.33 -3.61 -11.19
CA VAL A 54 -7.31 -3.54 -12.28
C VAL A 54 -8.50 -2.72 -11.80
N LEU A 55 -8.84 -1.67 -12.57
CA LEU A 55 -10.11 -0.96 -12.42
C LEU A 55 -11.13 -1.55 -13.41
N THR A 56 -12.19 -2.17 -12.92
CA THR A 56 -13.22 -2.73 -13.80
C THR A 56 -14.07 -1.61 -14.43
N PRO A 57 -14.79 -1.87 -15.55
CA PRO A 57 -15.71 -0.90 -16.14
C PRO A 57 -16.80 -0.39 -15.18
N GLU A 58 -17.20 -1.23 -14.22
CA GLU A 58 -18.15 -0.91 -13.15
C GLU A 58 -17.53 -0.05 -12.03
N GLY A 59 -16.24 0.28 -12.16
CA GLY A 59 -15.48 1.07 -11.20
C GLY A 59 -15.10 0.31 -9.94
N ALA A 60 -15.04 -1.03 -9.97
CA ALA A 60 -14.56 -1.83 -8.85
C ALA A 60 -13.02 -1.96 -8.90
N GLU A 61 -12.38 -1.93 -7.74
CA GLU A 61 -10.94 -2.17 -7.60
C GLU A 61 -10.67 -3.65 -7.42
N GLN A 62 -9.74 -4.19 -8.20
CA GLN A 62 -9.27 -5.56 -8.05
C GLN A 62 -7.75 -5.60 -8.11
N LEU A 63 -7.15 -6.58 -7.42
CA LEU A 63 -5.74 -6.90 -7.62
C LEU A 63 -5.61 -8.04 -8.63
N THR A 64 -4.46 -8.13 -9.28
CA THR A 64 -4.18 -9.22 -10.22
C THR A 64 -4.18 -10.59 -9.52
N PRO A 65 -4.46 -11.70 -10.24
CA PRO A 65 -4.53 -13.03 -9.64
C PRO A 65 -3.28 -13.44 -8.86
N THR A 66 -2.09 -13.04 -9.32
CA THR A 66 -0.83 -13.29 -8.64
C THR A 66 -0.82 -12.70 -7.22
N VAL A 67 -1.36 -11.49 -7.07
CA VAL A 67 -1.37 -10.75 -5.82
C VAL A 67 -2.48 -11.25 -4.89
N THR A 68 -3.68 -11.50 -5.42
CA THR A 68 -4.81 -12.03 -4.63
C THR A 68 -4.56 -13.46 -4.15
N ALA A 69 -3.80 -14.28 -4.88
CA ALA A 69 -3.35 -15.60 -4.43
C ALA A 69 -2.51 -15.54 -3.14
N SER A 70 -1.95 -14.37 -2.80
CA SER A 70 -1.26 -14.11 -1.53
C SER A 70 -2.14 -13.41 -0.49
N ASN A 71 -3.47 -13.48 -0.65
CA ASN A 71 -4.50 -12.94 0.22
C ASN A 71 -4.49 -11.41 0.40
N PHE A 72 -3.87 -10.69 -0.54
CA PHE A 72 -3.92 -9.23 -0.54
C PHE A 72 -5.24 -8.71 -1.10
N GLU A 73 -5.70 -7.61 -0.52
CA GLU A 73 -6.80 -6.79 -1.01
C GLU A 73 -6.35 -5.34 -1.26
N PRO A 74 -6.99 -4.61 -2.20
CA PRO A 74 -6.74 -3.18 -2.37
C PRO A 74 -7.03 -2.43 -1.07
N TYR A 75 -6.15 -1.52 -0.68
CA TYR A 75 -6.37 -0.67 0.50
C TYR A 75 -6.50 0.79 0.13
N LYS A 76 -5.60 1.29 -0.72
CA LYS A 76 -5.60 2.70 -1.15
C LYS A 76 -4.80 2.89 -2.42
N LEU A 77 -5.31 3.73 -3.33
CA LEU A 77 -4.58 4.22 -4.48
C LEU A 77 -4.44 5.75 -4.42
N THR A 78 -3.27 6.25 -4.80
CA THR A 78 -2.97 7.67 -5.01
C THR A 78 -2.13 7.81 -6.28
N ALA A 79 -1.84 9.04 -6.70
CA ALA A 79 -1.00 9.31 -7.87
C ALA A 79 0.36 8.57 -7.85
N ASN A 80 0.92 8.36 -6.65
CA ASN A 80 2.29 7.90 -6.46
C ASN A 80 2.42 6.64 -5.60
N GLN A 81 1.30 6.09 -5.12
CA GLN A 81 1.30 4.96 -4.20
C GLN A 81 0.11 4.06 -4.44
N LEU A 82 0.37 2.77 -4.61
CA LEU A 82 -0.60 1.70 -4.45
C LEU A 82 -0.33 0.99 -3.13
N ILE A 83 -1.37 0.86 -2.30
CA ILE A 83 -1.30 0.20 -1.01
C ILE A 83 -2.25 -0.98 -1.04
N MET A 84 -1.71 -2.13 -0.66
CA MET A 84 -2.43 -3.39 -0.52
C MET A 84 -2.28 -3.84 0.93
N ARG A 85 -3.26 -4.61 1.43
CA ARG A 85 -3.14 -5.19 2.77
C ARG A 85 -3.61 -6.62 2.79
N ARG A 86 -3.17 -7.37 3.80
CA ARG A 86 -3.73 -8.66 4.17
C ARG A 86 -3.74 -8.82 5.68
N GLN A 87 -4.63 -9.64 6.20
CA GLN A 87 -4.55 -10.07 7.59
C GLN A 87 -3.45 -11.15 7.70
N GLU A 88 -2.51 -10.94 8.62
CA GLU A 88 -1.36 -11.82 8.81
C GLU A 88 -1.55 -12.76 9.99
N LEU A 89 -1.94 -12.20 11.14
CA LEU A 89 -2.02 -12.92 12.41
C LEU A 89 -3.24 -12.49 13.19
N SER A 90 -3.70 -13.39 14.07
CA SER A 90 -4.71 -13.12 15.08
C SER A 90 -4.23 -13.64 16.42
N ALA A 91 -4.55 -12.91 17.49
CA ALA A 91 -4.18 -13.23 18.86
C ALA A 91 -5.29 -12.81 19.82
N SER A 92 -5.26 -13.35 21.05
CA SER A 92 -6.26 -13.02 22.06
C SER A 92 -6.03 -11.63 22.68
N ASN A 93 -4.78 -11.19 22.74
CA ASN A 93 -4.37 -9.90 23.31
C ASN A 93 -3.05 -9.41 22.70
N MET A 94 -2.67 -8.17 23.03
CA MET A 94 -1.49 -7.51 22.44
C MET A 94 -0.17 -8.13 22.90
N GLY A 95 -0.10 -8.70 24.11
CA GLY A 95 1.11 -9.36 24.60
C GLY A 95 1.44 -10.64 23.81
N GLU A 96 0.41 -11.43 23.50
CA GLU A 96 0.52 -12.58 22.60
C GLU A 96 0.90 -12.11 21.19
N MET A 97 0.26 -11.05 20.67
CA MET A 97 0.59 -10.49 19.37
C MET A 97 2.05 -10.04 19.27
N HIS A 98 2.60 -9.36 20.28
CA HIS A 98 4.02 -9.01 20.33
C HIS A 98 4.92 -10.25 20.22
N SER A 99 4.53 -11.34 20.91
CA SER A 99 5.29 -12.60 20.91
C SER A 99 5.23 -13.33 19.57
N LEU A 100 4.12 -13.20 18.84
CA LEU A 100 3.98 -13.72 17.47
C LEU A 100 4.78 -12.87 16.48
N MET A 101 4.62 -11.55 16.53
CA MET A 101 5.34 -10.61 15.66
C MET A 101 6.86 -10.68 15.82
N ALA A 102 7.36 -10.94 17.03
CA ALA A 102 8.80 -11.13 17.28
C ALA A 102 9.37 -12.38 16.59
N ARG A 103 8.53 -13.38 16.32
CA ARG A 103 8.89 -14.65 15.65
C ARG A 103 8.44 -14.71 14.21
N LEU A 104 7.76 -13.67 13.72
CA LEU A 104 7.28 -13.61 12.35
C LEU A 104 8.49 -13.67 11.40
N SER A 105 8.47 -14.67 10.54
CA SER A 105 9.43 -14.87 9.47
C SER A 105 8.63 -15.08 8.20
N ASN A 106 8.48 -14.04 7.41
CA ASN A 106 7.73 -14.09 6.17
C ASN A 106 8.65 -14.28 4.98
N ASP A 107 8.18 -15.05 3.99
CA ASP A 107 8.81 -15.14 2.69
C ASP A 107 8.46 -13.93 1.83
N ALA A 108 8.86 -12.75 2.34
CA ALA A 108 8.50 -11.44 1.82
C ALA A 108 9.07 -11.17 0.43
N GLU A 109 9.85 -12.08 -0.16
CA GLU A 109 10.41 -11.94 -1.50
C GLU A 109 9.70 -12.81 -2.53
N ASN A 110 8.96 -13.83 -2.09
CA ASN A 110 8.26 -14.77 -2.97
C ASN A 110 6.73 -14.63 -2.91
N ASP A 111 6.18 -13.70 -2.14
CA ASP A 111 4.76 -13.42 -2.19
C ASP A 111 4.34 -12.74 -3.50
N GLY A 112 3.03 -12.75 -3.76
CA GLY A 112 2.45 -12.24 -4.99
C GLY A 112 2.74 -10.77 -5.26
N ALA A 113 2.94 -9.95 -4.21
CA ALA A 113 3.32 -8.56 -4.38
C ALA A 113 4.77 -8.43 -4.87
N SER A 114 5.71 -9.17 -4.28
CA SER A 114 7.12 -9.11 -4.67
C SER A 114 7.38 -9.74 -6.02
N VAL A 115 6.74 -10.88 -6.29
CA VAL A 115 6.81 -11.54 -7.61
C VAL A 115 6.30 -10.59 -8.70
N THR A 116 5.16 -9.93 -8.47
CA THR A 116 4.62 -8.93 -9.41
C THR A 116 5.57 -7.75 -9.58
N PHE A 117 6.11 -7.20 -8.49
CA PHE A 117 7.06 -6.08 -8.53
C PHE A 117 8.31 -6.42 -9.35
N VAL A 118 8.94 -7.56 -9.06
CA VAL A 118 10.18 -8.01 -9.70
C VAL A 118 9.94 -8.34 -11.18
N ASN A 119 8.85 -9.01 -11.50
CA ASN A 119 8.53 -9.35 -12.90
C ASN A 119 8.22 -8.09 -13.73
N ASN A 120 7.53 -7.11 -13.15
CA ASN A 120 7.30 -5.82 -13.81
C ASN A 120 8.58 -5.03 -14.01
N ALA A 121 9.47 -4.97 -13.02
CA ALA A 121 10.78 -4.36 -13.17
C ALA A 121 11.60 -5.02 -14.30
N ARG A 122 11.65 -6.36 -14.32
CA ARG A 122 12.35 -7.12 -15.36
C ARG A 122 11.80 -6.86 -16.76
N SER A 123 10.47 -6.77 -16.93
CA SER A 123 9.86 -6.48 -18.24
C SER A 123 10.23 -5.10 -18.78
N ARG A 124 10.62 -4.17 -17.89
CA ARG A 124 11.12 -2.83 -18.22
C ARG A 124 12.64 -2.78 -18.44
N GLY A 125 13.35 -3.89 -18.25
CA GLY A 125 14.81 -3.95 -18.29
C GLY A 125 15.48 -3.39 -17.03
N ASN A 126 14.72 -3.22 -15.94
CA ASN A 126 15.19 -2.71 -14.66
C ASN A 126 15.64 -3.86 -13.77
N GLU A 127 16.50 -3.56 -12.80
CA GLU A 127 16.89 -4.52 -11.75
C GLU A 127 16.19 -4.20 -10.42
N VAL A 128 15.99 -5.22 -9.58
CA VAL A 128 15.46 -5.02 -8.23
C VAL A 128 16.51 -5.37 -7.21
N ARG A 129 16.73 -4.47 -6.25
CA ARG A 129 17.65 -4.70 -5.13
C ARG A 129 16.87 -4.88 -3.84
N VAL A 130 17.30 -5.85 -3.04
CA VAL A 130 16.67 -6.22 -1.77
C VAL A 130 17.47 -5.65 -0.62
N TYR A 131 16.81 -5.00 0.33
CA TYR A 131 17.46 -4.37 1.49
C TYR A 131 17.03 -4.98 2.81
N ARG A 132 17.94 -4.96 3.79
CA ARG A 132 17.72 -5.49 5.14
C ARG A 132 16.53 -4.79 5.84
N PRO A 133 15.86 -5.47 6.80
CA PRO A 133 14.73 -4.86 7.52
C PRO A 133 15.04 -3.55 8.25
N ALA A 134 16.28 -3.35 8.70
CA ALA A 134 16.71 -2.06 9.27
C ALA A 134 16.58 -0.91 8.26
N MET A 135 16.88 -1.17 6.99
CA MET A 135 16.70 -0.22 5.91
C MET A 135 15.23 -0.04 5.56
N THR A 136 14.42 -1.11 5.58
CA THR A 136 12.96 -1.02 5.45
C THR A 136 12.36 -0.06 6.49
N ALA A 137 12.82 -0.15 7.74
CA ALA A 137 12.37 0.72 8.82
C ALA A 137 12.71 2.18 8.57
N PHE A 138 13.91 2.44 8.05
CA PHE A 138 14.33 3.78 7.66
C PHE A 138 13.49 4.31 6.49
N MET A 139 13.34 3.53 5.42
CA MET A 139 12.55 3.91 4.24
C MET A 139 11.09 4.19 4.60
N ASN A 140 10.48 3.37 5.46
CA ASN A 140 9.10 3.61 5.91
C ASN A 140 8.92 4.97 6.61
N ARG A 141 9.95 5.50 7.28
CA ARG A 141 9.90 6.83 7.93
C ARG A 141 9.97 7.99 6.93
N LEU A 142 10.47 7.76 5.72
CA LEU A 142 10.57 8.79 4.67
C LEU A 142 9.23 9.05 3.99
N PHE A 143 8.29 8.10 4.04
CA PHE A 143 7.04 8.17 3.30
C PHE A 143 5.83 8.13 4.22
N ALA A 144 4.74 8.76 3.76
CA ALA A 144 3.47 8.68 4.43
C ALA A 144 2.99 7.21 4.46
N GLN A 145 2.85 6.68 5.68
CA GLN A 145 2.40 5.32 5.91
C GLN A 145 0.86 5.25 5.87
N PRO A 146 0.27 4.15 5.36
CA PRO A 146 -1.17 3.91 5.45
C PRO A 146 -1.66 3.75 6.89
N ILE A 147 -0.73 3.37 7.76
CA ILE A 147 -0.94 3.02 9.16
C ILE A 147 -0.98 4.31 9.99
N LYS A 148 -2.06 4.49 10.77
CA LYS A 148 -2.17 5.54 11.78
C LYS A 148 -2.08 4.92 13.16
N PRO A 149 -1.18 5.40 14.04
CA PRO A 149 -1.16 4.97 15.44
C PRO A 149 -2.51 5.23 16.11
N LEU A 150 -3.05 4.21 16.76
CA LEU A 150 -4.28 4.25 17.55
C LEU A 150 -3.93 3.90 19.01
N PRO A 151 -4.73 4.33 20.00
CA PRO A 151 -4.46 4.05 21.41
C PRO A 151 -4.30 2.55 21.77
N GLN A 152 -4.80 1.65 20.92
CA GLN A 152 -4.74 0.20 21.13
C GLN A 152 -4.15 -0.54 19.91
N SER A 153 -3.21 0.12 19.22
CA SER A 153 -2.44 -0.49 18.14
C SER A 153 -0.96 -0.61 18.46
N ALA A 154 -0.28 -1.45 17.69
CA ALA A 154 1.17 -1.55 17.67
C ALA A 154 1.63 -1.67 16.21
N GLU A 155 2.73 -1.01 15.87
CA GLU A 155 3.26 -0.93 14.51
C GLU A 155 4.68 -1.49 14.43
N TRP A 156 4.98 -2.16 13.31
CA TRP A 156 6.33 -2.64 13.02
C TRP A 156 6.72 -2.30 11.59
N TYR A 157 7.88 -1.68 11.43
CA TYR A 157 8.41 -1.23 10.14
C TYR A 157 9.69 -1.95 9.73
N ASP A 158 10.14 -2.91 10.55
CA ASP A 158 11.46 -3.55 10.53
C ASP A 158 11.38 -5.09 10.51
N ARG A 159 10.25 -5.64 10.07
CA ARG A 159 10.01 -7.10 10.06
C ARG A 159 10.41 -7.76 8.75
N ASP A 160 10.19 -7.07 7.63
CA ASP A 160 10.50 -7.59 6.30
C ASP A 160 11.56 -6.78 5.58
N VAL A 161 12.12 -7.38 4.53
CA VAL A 161 12.95 -6.69 3.53
C VAL A 161 12.12 -5.70 2.70
N SER A 162 12.79 -4.70 2.14
CA SER A 162 12.23 -3.82 1.12
C SER A 162 12.88 -4.10 -0.23
N LEU A 163 12.13 -3.82 -1.29
CA LEU A 163 12.61 -3.95 -2.67
C LEU A 163 12.66 -2.56 -3.28
N VAL A 164 13.73 -2.28 -4.04
CA VAL A 164 13.87 -1.03 -4.80
C VAL A 164 14.18 -1.38 -6.24
N GLU A 165 13.39 -0.86 -7.15
CA GLU A 165 13.59 -0.96 -8.59
C GLU A 165 14.57 0.12 -9.05
N TYR A 166 15.57 -0.28 -9.84
CA TYR A 166 16.59 0.60 -10.42
C TYR A 166 16.56 0.53 -11.94
N ASP A 167 16.59 1.69 -12.59
CA ASP A 167 16.75 1.78 -14.03
C ASP A 167 18.15 1.31 -14.49
N PRO A 168 18.38 1.10 -15.81
CA PRO A 168 19.70 0.68 -16.31
C PRO A 168 20.83 1.68 -16.05
N GLN A 169 20.50 2.92 -15.67
CA GLN A 169 21.46 3.94 -15.26
C GLN A 169 21.77 3.90 -13.76
N GLY A 170 21.13 2.99 -13.01
CA GLY A 170 21.33 2.81 -11.58
C GLY A 170 20.55 3.82 -10.73
N ARG A 171 19.51 4.46 -11.26
CA ARG A 171 18.65 5.38 -10.50
C ARG A 171 17.42 4.65 -9.95
N PRO A 172 17.00 4.93 -8.70
CA PRO A 172 15.80 4.33 -8.13
C PRO A 172 14.55 4.89 -8.83
N VAL A 173 13.64 4.00 -9.24
CA VAL A 173 12.40 4.37 -9.95
C VAL A 173 11.13 3.96 -9.22
N ALA A 174 11.18 2.93 -8.38
CA ALA A 174 10.07 2.52 -7.53
C ALA A 174 10.56 1.80 -6.27
N LEU A 175 9.71 1.78 -5.24
CA LEU A 175 9.95 1.09 -3.97
C LEU A 175 8.78 0.17 -3.66
N LEU A 176 9.06 -1.01 -3.09
CA LEU A 176 8.08 -1.86 -2.44
C LEU A 176 8.42 -1.94 -0.95
N LEU A 177 7.64 -1.24 -0.14
CA LEU A 177 7.80 -1.18 1.31
C LEU A 177 6.75 -2.02 2.02
N ARG A 178 7.10 -2.48 3.22
CA ARG A 178 6.24 -3.31 4.06
C ARG A 178 6.17 -2.76 5.46
N ALA A 179 4.98 -2.80 6.04
CA ALA A 179 4.74 -2.42 7.41
C ALA A 179 3.62 -3.26 8.00
N TYR A 180 3.63 -3.42 9.33
CA TYR A 180 2.61 -4.18 10.05
C TYR A 180 1.91 -3.28 11.06
N GLN A 181 0.61 -3.51 11.23
CA GLN A 181 -0.14 -2.94 12.35
C GLN A 181 -1.02 -4.01 12.99
N ALA A 182 -0.88 -4.17 14.29
CA ALA A 182 -1.84 -4.86 15.13
C ALA A 182 -2.86 -3.86 15.69
N GLN A 183 -4.13 -4.24 15.69
CA GLN A 183 -5.21 -3.43 16.28
C GLN A 183 -6.07 -4.30 17.20
N THR A 184 -6.43 -3.75 18.35
CA THR A 184 -7.36 -4.40 19.29
C THR A 184 -8.80 -4.17 18.86
N SER A 185 -9.60 -5.22 18.93
CA SER A 185 -11.03 -5.28 18.67
C SER A 185 -11.66 -6.30 19.65
N ILE A 186 -12.44 -7.28 19.18
CA ILE A 186 -12.88 -8.43 19.98
C ILE A 186 -11.69 -9.37 20.32
N GLY A 187 -10.63 -9.29 19.52
CA GLY A 187 -9.29 -9.84 19.79
C GLY A 187 -8.23 -8.89 19.20
N VAL A 188 -7.04 -9.37 18.91
CA VAL A 188 -5.99 -8.57 18.23
C VAL A 188 -5.71 -9.17 16.85
N ASN A 189 -5.90 -8.38 15.81
CA ASN A 189 -5.53 -8.76 14.44
C ASN A 189 -4.36 -7.92 13.98
N ALA A 190 -3.34 -8.56 13.39
CA ALA A 190 -2.25 -7.89 12.70
C ALA A 190 -2.46 -7.95 11.20
N TYR A 191 -2.28 -6.80 10.56
CA TYR A 191 -2.35 -6.64 9.13
C TYR A 191 -0.97 -6.28 8.60
N GLN A 192 -0.58 -6.92 7.51
CA GLN A 192 0.55 -6.48 6.69
C GLN A 192 0.04 -5.49 5.65
N TYR A 193 0.74 -4.37 5.51
CA TYR A 193 0.54 -3.38 4.47
C TYR A 193 1.75 -3.43 3.54
N VAL A 194 1.50 -3.57 2.24
CA VAL A 194 2.50 -3.48 1.19
C VAL A 194 2.23 -2.23 0.38
N GLN A 195 3.24 -1.37 0.26
CA GLN A 195 3.15 -0.10 -0.42
C GLN A 195 4.12 -0.07 -1.60
N ALA A 196 3.58 -0.04 -2.82
CA ALA A 196 4.32 0.24 -4.02
C ALA A 196 4.35 1.77 -4.23
N ILE A 197 5.53 2.38 -4.09
CA ILE A 197 5.75 3.83 -4.25
C ILE A 197 6.45 4.07 -5.58
N THR A 198 5.94 5.03 -6.36
CA THR A 198 6.45 5.38 -7.67
C THR A 198 6.32 6.89 -7.94
N GLY A 199 6.88 7.34 -9.05
CA GLY A 199 6.81 8.72 -9.51
C GLY A 199 8.04 9.55 -9.16
N ALA A 200 8.25 10.63 -9.91
CA ALA A 200 9.46 11.43 -9.84
C ALA A 200 9.65 12.12 -8.48
N VAL A 201 8.56 12.57 -7.84
CA VAL A 201 8.63 13.30 -6.57
C VAL A 201 9.07 12.40 -5.41
N PRO A 202 8.44 11.23 -5.16
CA PRO A 202 8.92 10.32 -4.12
C PRO A 202 10.33 9.78 -4.38
N MET A 203 10.69 9.48 -5.64
CA MET A 203 12.04 8.97 -5.94
C MET A 203 13.12 10.04 -5.72
N ARG A 204 12.86 11.30 -6.10
CA ARG A 204 13.78 12.40 -5.75
C ARG A 204 13.88 12.59 -4.23
N HIS A 205 12.77 12.47 -3.51
CA HIS A 205 12.79 12.52 -2.05
C HIS A 205 13.66 11.39 -1.46
N PHE A 206 13.54 10.18 -2.00
CA PHE A 206 14.38 9.05 -1.63
C PHE A 206 15.87 9.34 -1.89
N GLU A 207 16.24 9.71 -3.11
CA GLU A 207 17.63 10.00 -3.50
C GLU A 207 18.28 11.08 -2.62
N ASN A 208 17.51 12.11 -2.23
CA ASN A 208 18.01 13.19 -1.39
C ASN A 208 18.24 12.79 0.08
N ASN A 209 17.57 11.74 0.57
CA ASN A 209 17.59 11.34 1.98
C ASN A 209 18.34 10.02 2.22
N VAL A 210 18.60 9.23 1.17
CA VAL A 210 19.28 7.94 1.29
C VAL A 210 20.60 7.98 0.53
N SER A 211 21.71 8.00 1.28
CA SER A 211 23.03 7.97 0.67
C SER A 211 23.34 6.63 0.00
N ASN A 212 24.16 6.65 -1.06
CA ASN A 212 24.64 5.43 -1.73
C ASN A 212 25.32 4.46 -0.76
N ARG A 213 26.14 4.98 0.17
CA ARG A 213 26.80 4.16 1.19
C ARG A 213 25.78 3.41 2.06
N MET A 214 24.69 4.07 2.47
CA MET A 214 23.65 3.43 3.27
C MET A 214 22.95 2.31 2.47
N LEU A 215 22.74 2.51 1.17
CA LEU A 215 22.19 1.47 0.29
C LEU A 215 23.16 0.28 0.19
N GLU A 216 24.43 0.53 -0.11
CA GLU A 216 25.47 -0.50 -0.23
C GLU A 216 25.60 -1.33 1.05
N ASP A 217 25.69 -0.67 2.22
CA ASP A 217 25.87 -1.33 3.52
C ASP A 217 24.65 -2.20 3.92
N ASN A 218 23.46 -1.90 3.38
CA ASN A 218 22.22 -2.59 3.73
C ASN A 218 21.67 -3.50 2.62
N GLN A 219 22.31 -3.54 1.46
CA GLN A 219 21.88 -4.40 0.36
C GLN A 219 22.14 -5.87 0.71
N LEU A 220 21.13 -6.71 0.50
CA LEU A 220 21.24 -8.16 0.65
C LEU A 220 21.64 -8.82 -0.66
N ARG A 221 20.93 -8.49 -1.75
CA ARG A 221 21.13 -9.08 -3.07
C ARG A 221 20.41 -8.29 -4.16
N VAL A 222 20.72 -8.66 -5.39
CA VAL A 222 20.05 -8.17 -6.61
C VAL A 222 19.23 -9.32 -7.20
N LEU A 223 17.98 -9.04 -7.52
CA LEU A 223 17.06 -9.92 -8.24
C LEU A 223 17.12 -9.52 -9.72
N ARG A 224 17.60 -10.45 -10.55
CA ARG A 224 17.72 -10.33 -12.00
C ARG A 224 16.88 -11.37 -12.68
#